data_AF-A0A832G908-F1
#
_entry.id   AF-A0A832G908-F1
#
_cell.length_a   1.000
_cell.length_b   1.000
_cell.length_c   1.000
_cell.angle_alpha   90.00
_cell.angle_beta   90.00
_cell.angle_gamma   90.00
#
_symmetry.space_group_name_H-M   'P 1'
#
loop_
_entity.id
_entity.type
_entity.pdbx_description
1 polymer ?
#
loop_
_entity_poly.entity_id
_entity_poly.type
_entity_poly.pdbx_seq_one_letter_code
_entity_poly.pdbx_strand_id
1 'polypeptide(L)'
;MKTIIEDIRQKIANNFYSNEEHIRLNIVLRLLEKLGWDIWNPKEVCAEFFVSPDEDKTKVDLALFVNNYSPSVFIEIKYLGKIFDKLSQIEKQLRNYNRDNTAIFSIITDGRVWRFYYSQTGGEFSQKCFKQLDLLKDDIEDIELHLLTFLSKTEIQNGAAEREASKYLTLSQKQKAMEDAIPQARRLIQEPPYPSLPEALINIIKESGITISIDEAIEYIKTTPIKRTDNIEQPNVENKVTEKSRPIQHYDNAEDFRFTKILLGRVEKDTSKSWNQLLRIAIKYSLDKGMTLDDLYNIINVNIKSGLFYEHGFRPIPDKNYSMQDVESTKAAINLKKLVQKSKLSLYVEFEWREKSPNAGKKGIIKINAI
;
A
#
# COMPACT_ATOMS: atom_id res chain seq x y z
N MET A 1 -10.46 -17.91 0.58
CA MET A 1 -10.26 -17.51 -0.83
C MET A 1 -8.77 -17.58 -1.20
N LYS A 2 -7.86 -17.52 -0.22
CA LYS A 2 -6.41 -17.84 -0.34
C LYS A 2 -6.03 -19.03 -1.22
N THR A 3 -6.60 -20.22 -0.97
CA THR A 3 -6.25 -21.44 -1.75
C THR A 3 -6.55 -21.30 -3.24
N ILE A 4 -7.56 -20.50 -3.61
CA ILE A 4 -7.88 -20.20 -5.01
C ILE A 4 -6.85 -19.23 -5.58
N ILE A 5 -6.46 -18.19 -4.82
CA ILE A 5 -5.42 -17.24 -5.22
C ILE A 5 -4.08 -17.96 -5.42
N GLU A 6 -3.73 -18.90 -4.54
CA GLU A 6 -2.52 -19.73 -4.64
C GLU A 6 -2.52 -20.60 -5.90
N ASP A 7 -3.62 -21.31 -6.17
CA ASP A 7 -3.76 -22.13 -7.37
C ASP A 7 -3.70 -21.27 -8.65
N ILE A 8 -4.37 -20.12 -8.67
CA ILE A 8 -4.29 -19.15 -9.78
C ILE A 8 -2.83 -18.69 -9.96
N ARG A 9 -2.15 -18.28 -8.88
CA ARG A 9 -0.76 -17.83 -8.91
C ARG A 9 0.16 -18.87 -9.52
N GLN A 10 0.02 -20.14 -9.09
CA GLN A 10 0.82 -21.24 -9.64
C GLN A 10 0.55 -21.44 -11.14
N LYS A 11 -0.70 -21.37 -11.58
CA LYS A 11 -1.07 -21.51 -13.00
C LYS A 11 -0.59 -20.34 -13.85
N ILE A 12 -0.60 -19.11 -13.31
CA ILE A 12 0.01 -17.94 -13.95
C ILE A 12 1.52 -18.16 -14.09
N ALA A 13 2.21 -18.56 -13.02
CA ALA A 13 3.66 -18.77 -13.03
C ALA A 13 4.10 -19.85 -14.03
N ASN A 14 3.27 -20.87 -14.23
CA ASN A 14 3.50 -21.93 -15.21
C ASN A 14 2.94 -21.64 -16.62
N ASN A 15 2.45 -20.41 -16.86
CA ASN A 15 1.94 -19.96 -18.16
C ASN A 15 0.80 -20.81 -18.74
N PHE A 16 -0.15 -21.24 -17.90
CA PHE A 16 -1.27 -22.11 -18.31
C PHE A 16 -2.38 -21.37 -19.11
N TYR A 17 -2.38 -20.04 -19.10
CA TYR A 17 -3.45 -19.24 -19.70
C TYR A 17 -2.99 -18.66 -21.04
N SER A 18 -3.71 -19.00 -22.12
CA SER A 18 -3.27 -18.74 -23.49
C SER A 18 -4.15 -17.76 -24.26
N ASN A 19 -5.21 -17.23 -23.66
CA ASN A 19 -6.12 -16.23 -24.24
C ASN A 19 -6.93 -15.51 -23.13
N GLU A 20 -7.70 -14.49 -23.51
CA GLU A 20 -8.55 -13.69 -22.60
C GLU A 20 -9.68 -14.52 -21.97
N GLU A 21 -10.25 -15.47 -22.71
CA GLU A 21 -11.29 -16.37 -22.22
C GLU A 21 -10.81 -17.25 -21.07
N HIS A 22 -9.55 -17.70 -21.12
CA HIS A 22 -8.93 -18.43 -20.02
C HIS A 22 -8.84 -17.55 -18.76
N ILE A 23 -8.50 -16.27 -18.90
CA ILE A 23 -8.45 -15.30 -17.79
C ILE A 23 -9.85 -15.08 -17.23
N ARG A 24 -10.83 -14.83 -18.11
CA ARG A 24 -12.22 -14.62 -17.72
C ARG A 24 -12.78 -15.80 -16.93
N LEU A 25 -12.71 -17.00 -17.48
CA LEU A 25 -13.34 -18.19 -16.90
C LEU A 25 -12.58 -18.75 -15.68
N ASN A 26 -11.24 -18.83 -15.75
CA ASN A 26 -10.47 -19.56 -14.74
C ASN A 26 -9.94 -18.68 -13.61
N ILE A 27 -9.95 -17.35 -13.79
CA ILE A 27 -9.44 -16.39 -12.80
C ILE A 27 -10.58 -15.47 -12.37
N VAL A 28 -11.11 -14.65 -13.29
CA VAL A 28 -12.06 -13.58 -12.93
C VAL A 28 -13.35 -14.16 -12.36
N LEU A 29 -14.06 -15.02 -13.08
CA LEU A 29 -15.32 -15.61 -12.60
C LEU A 29 -15.14 -16.43 -11.32
N ARG A 30 -14.02 -17.16 -11.21
CA ARG A 30 -13.70 -17.96 -10.02
C ARG A 30 -13.49 -17.09 -8.78
N LEU A 31 -12.87 -15.92 -8.92
CA LEU A 31 -12.73 -14.95 -7.84
C LEU A 31 -14.07 -14.28 -7.52
N LEU A 32 -14.84 -13.89 -8.54
CA LEU A 32 -16.16 -13.28 -8.35
C LEU A 32 -17.12 -14.20 -7.58
N GLU A 33 -17.15 -15.50 -7.89
CA GLU A 33 -17.94 -16.47 -7.14
C GLU A 33 -17.56 -16.48 -5.64
N LYS A 34 -16.26 -16.42 -5.32
CA LYS A 34 -15.79 -16.36 -3.93
C LYS A 34 -16.05 -15.02 -3.25
N LEU A 35 -16.19 -13.96 -4.02
CA LEU A 35 -16.53 -12.62 -3.57
C LEU A 35 -18.04 -12.43 -3.40
N GLY A 36 -18.83 -13.50 -3.56
CA GLY A 36 -20.27 -13.52 -3.29
C GLY A 36 -21.15 -13.12 -4.47
N TRP A 37 -20.59 -13.06 -5.68
CA TRP A 37 -21.35 -12.82 -6.90
C TRP A 37 -21.91 -14.13 -7.45
N ASP A 38 -23.18 -14.10 -7.85
CA ASP A 38 -23.81 -15.23 -8.55
C ASP A 38 -23.43 -15.21 -10.04
N ILE A 39 -22.36 -15.92 -10.37
CA ILE A 39 -21.85 -16.04 -11.76
C ILE A 39 -22.79 -16.80 -12.71
N TRP A 40 -23.82 -17.45 -12.18
CA TRP A 40 -24.83 -18.18 -12.98
C TRP A 40 -26.05 -17.32 -13.29
N ASN A 41 -26.17 -16.15 -12.66
CA ASN A 41 -27.22 -15.19 -12.90
C ASN A 41 -26.73 -14.07 -13.84
N PRO A 42 -27.13 -14.05 -15.12
CA PRO A 42 -26.69 -13.04 -16.08
C PRO A 42 -27.23 -11.63 -15.80
N LYS A 43 -28.20 -11.48 -14.89
CA LYS A 43 -28.63 -10.17 -14.39
C LYS A 43 -27.70 -9.61 -13.33
N GLU A 44 -26.93 -10.47 -12.67
CA GLU A 44 -25.97 -10.11 -11.62
C GLU A 44 -24.55 -10.01 -12.18
N VAL A 45 -24.12 -11.00 -12.96
CA VAL A 45 -22.83 -11.02 -13.67
C VAL A 45 -23.11 -11.08 -15.16
N CYS A 46 -23.22 -9.90 -15.78
CA CYS A 46 -23.56 -9.76 -17.19
C CYS A 46 -22.28 -9.72 -18.04
N ALA A 47 -22.07 -10.73 -18.88
CA ALA A 47 -20.97 -10.71 -19.84
C ALA A 47 -21.35 -9.92 -21.10
N GLU A 48 -20.34 -9.34 -21.77
CA GLU A 48 -20.54 -8.66 -23.06
C GLU A 48 -21.59 -7.53 -22.99
N PHE A 49 -21.56 -6.76 -21.90
CA PHE A 49 -22.60 -5.79 -21.58
C PHE A 49 -22.50 -4.54 -22.47
N PHE A 50 -23.62 -4.19 -23.09
CA PHE A 50 -23.78 -2.94 -23.85
C PHE A 50 -24.13 -1.80 -22.90
N VAL A 51 -23.21 -0.86 -22.75
CA VAL A 51 -23.39 0.26 -21.81
C VAL A 51 -24.39 1.29 -22.33
N SER A 52 -24.27 1.66 -23.60
CA SER A 52 -25.15 2.63 -24.26
C SER A 52 -25.42 2.13 -25.68
N PRO A 53 -26.42 1.23 -25.89
CA PRO A 53 -26.66 0.57 -27.18
C PRO A 53 -26.85 1.53 -28.36
N ASP A 54 -27.33 2.74 -28.08
CA ASP A 54 -27.66 3.76 -29.06
C ASP A 54 -26.45 4.68 -29.41
N GLU A 55 -25.45 4.77 -28.53
CA GLU A 55 -24.28 5.66 -28.70
C GLU A 55 -22.95 4.91 -28.87
N ASP A 56 -22.80 3.75 -28.24
CA ASP A 56 -21.55 3.01 -28.15
C ASP A 56 -21.76 1.54 -28.53
N LYS A 57 -21.16 1.13 -29.66
CA LYS A 57 -21.23 -0.26 -30.15
C LYS A 57 -20.28 -1.20 -29.41
N THR A 58 -19.47 -0.66 -28.49
CA THR A 58 -18.48 -1.43 -27.75
C THR A 58 -19.11 -1.99 -26.48
N LYS A 59 -18.62 -3.15 -26.06
CA LYS A 59 -19.13 -3.87 -24.90
C LYS A 59 -18.03 -3.97 -23.86
N VAL A 60 -18.42 -3.89 -22.60
CA VAL A 60 -17.53 -4.25 -21.50
C VAL A 60 -17.60 -5.77 -21.28
N ASP A 61 -16.45 -6.39 -21.01
CA ASP A 61 -16.35 -7.85 -20.89
C ASP A 61 -17.26 -8.39 -19.77
N LEU A 62 -17.30 -7.72 -18.61
CA LEU A 62 -18.25 -8.00 -17.54
C LEU A 62 -18.80 -6.70 -16.91
N ALA A 63 -20.11 -6.69 -16.65
CA ALA A 63 -20.79 -5.74 -15.80
C ALA A 63 -21.43 -6.46 -14.61
N LEU A 64 -21.14 -6.00 -13.39
CA LEU A 64 -21.65 -6.58 -12.15
C LEU A 64 -22.76 -5.70 -11.58
N PHE A 65 -23.82 -6.32 -11.08
CA PHE A 65 -25.03 -5.64 -10.60
C PHE A 65 -25.38 -6.09 -9.19
N VAL A 66 -25.22 -5.19 -8.20
CA VAL A 66 -25.79 -5.42 -6.86
C VAL A 66 -27.32 -5.32 -6.90
N ASN A 67 -27.83 -4.44 -7.75
CA ASN A 67 -29.24 -4.27 -8.04
C ASN A 67 -29.45 -4.31 -9.57
N ASN A 68 -30.65 -4.71 -10.03
CA ASN A 68 -30.93 -4.90 -11.47
C ASN A 68 -31.08 -3.59 -12.27
N TYR A 69 -30.75 -2.42 -11.71
CA TYR A 69 -31.03 -1.12 -12.31
C TYR A 69 -29.78 -0.43 -12.85
N SER A 70 -28.67 -0.48 -12.11
CA SER A 70 -27.42 0.15 -12.51
C SER A 70 -26.21 -0.75 -12.28
N PRO A 71 -25.23 -0.74 -13.21
CA PRO A 71 -23.99 -1.48 -13.04
C PRO A 71 -23.24 -0.92 -11.83
N SER A 72 -22.79 -1.82 -10.97
CA SER A 72 -21.97 -1.49 -9.80
C SER A 72 -20.48 -1.55 -10.15
N VAL A 73 -20.06 -2.49 -10.99
CA VAL A 73 -18.66 -2.65 -11.40
C VAL A 73 -18.57 -2.98 -12.88
N PHE A 74 -17.65 -2.32 -13.59
CA PHE A 74 -17.21 -2.73 -14.91
C PHE A 74 -15.85 -3.41 -14.83
N ILE A 75 -15.68 -4.54 -15.55
CA ILE A 75 -14.40 -5.25 -15.62
C ILE A 75 -14.02 -5.43 -17.08
N GLU A 76 -12.88 -4.86 -17.45
CA GLU A 76 -12.22 -5.09 -18.73
C GLU A 76 -11.07 -6.09 -18.54
N ILE A 77 -11.07 -7.14 -19.35
CA ILE A 77 -10.16 -8.27 -19.29
C ILE A 77 -9.21 -8.19 -20.47
N LYS A 78 -7.94 -8.51 -20.23
CA LYS A 78 -6.89 -8.53 -21.25
C LYS A 78 -6.08 -9.81 -21.19
N TYR A 79 -5.39 -10.10 -22.28
CA TYR A 79 -4.47 -11.22 -22.35
C TYR A 79 -3.36 -11.09 -21.29
N LEU A 80 -2.93 -12.22 -20.70
CA LEU A 80 -1.93 -12.26 -19.64
C LEU A 80 -0.65 -11.47 -20.00
N GLY A 81 -0.31 -10.48 -19.17
CA GLY A 81 0.87 -9.63 -19.37
C GLY A 81 0.68 -8.50 -20.40
N LYS A 82 -0.54 -8.29 -20.92
CA LYS A 82 -0.83 -7.30 -21.98
C LYS A 82 -1.54 -6.05 -21.51
N ILE A 83 -1.79 -5.92 -20.21
CA ILE A 83 -2.50 -4.76 -19.65
C ILE A 83 -1.81 -3.42 -19.95
N PHE A 84 -0.48 -3.38 -19.97
CA PHE A 84 0.30 -2.14 -20.12
C PHE A 84 0.57 -1.75 -21.58
N ASP A 85 0.41 -2.66 -22.55
CA ASP A 85 0.68 -2.40 -23.97
C ASP A 85 -0.23 -1.28 -24.53
N LYS A 86 -1.46 -1.18 -24.04
CA LYS A 86 -2.49 -0.23 -24.51
C LYS A 86 -3.26 0.45 -23.37
N LEU A 87 -2.63 0.61 -22.20
CA LEU A 87 -3.32 1.06 -20.99
C LEU A 87 -4.14 2.36 -21.19
N SER A 88 -3.56 3.39 -21.81
CA SER A 88 -4.27 4.66 -22.03
C SER A 88 -5.49 4.53 -22.95
N GLN A 89 -5.46 3.59 -23.90
CA GLN A 89 -6.60 3.31 -24.78
C GLN A 89 -7.71 2.60 -24.01
N ILE A 90 -7.34 1.63 -23.16
CA ILE A 90 -8.27 0.90 -22.30
C ILE A 90 -8.90 1.83 -21.26
N GLU A 91 -8.12 2.70 -20.63
CA GLU A 91 -8.62 3.71 -19.69
C GLU A 91 -9.59 4.68 -20.38
N LYS A 92 -9.33 5.05 -21.64
CA LYS A 92 -10.25 5.87 -22.44
C LYS A 92 -11.55 5.12 -22.77
N GLN A 93 -11.48 3.82 -23.06
CA GLN A 93 -12.65 2.98 -23.31
C GLN A 93 -13.52 2.86 -22.04
N LEU A 94 -12.92 2.55 -20.88
CA LEU A 94 -13.64 2.53 -19.60
C LEU A 94 -14.22 3.91 -19.24
N ARG A 95 -13.51 5.01 -19.52
CA ARG A 95 -14.06 6.36 -19.36
C ARG A 95 -15.35 6.55 -20.16
N ASN A 96 -15.38 6.09 -21.41
CA ASN A 96 -16.56 6.19 -22.26
C ASN A 96 -17.72 5.34 -21.70
N TYR A 97 -17.44 4.13 -21.20
CA TYR A 97 -18.45 3.31 -20.53
C TYR A 97 -19.06 3.98 -19.30
N ASN A 98 -18.30 4.81 -18.60
CA ASN A 98 -18.80 5.49 -17.42
C ASN A 98 -19.49 6.83 -17.72
N ARG A 99 -19.75 7.18 -18.99
CA ARG A 99 -20.33 8.47 -19.38
C ARG A 99 -21.81 8.60 -19.02
N ASP A 100 -22.62 7.62 -19.42
CA ASP A 100 -24.09 7.67 -19.26
C ASP A 100 -24.57 6.74 -18.13
N ASN A 101 -23.84 5.65 -17.90
CA ASN A 101 -24.17 4.66 -16.88
C ASN A 101 -22.94 4.38 -16.00
N THR A 102 -22.62 5.34 -15.14
CA THR A 102 -21.40 5.31 -14.32
C THR A 102 -21.47 4.22 -13.26
N ALA A 103 -20.65 3.18 -13.44
CA ALA A 103 -20.43 2.18 -12.40
C ALA A 103 -19.71 2.80 -11.19
N ILE A 104 -19.84 2.20 -10.02
CA ILE A 104 -19.09 2.62 -8.83
C ILE A 104 -17.59 2.43 -9.11
N PHE A 105 -17.21 1.23 -9.51
CA PHE A 105 -15.83 0.89 -9.85
C PHE A 105 -15.68 0.48 -11.31
N SER A 106 -14.48 0.69 -11.82
CA SER A 106 -14.03 0.03 -13.04
C SER A 106 -12.71 -0.67 -12.78
N ILE A 107 -12.54 -1.84 -13.38
CA ILE A 107 -11.39 -2.71 -13.16
C ILE A 107 -10.80 -3.04 -14.52
N ILE A 108 -9.48 -2.95 -14.62
CA ILE A 108 -8.72 -3.53 -15.73
C ILE A 108 -7.89 -4.68 -15.17
N THR A 109 -7.98 -5.87 -15.78
CA THR A 109 -7.16 -7.01 -15.37
C THR A 109 -6.68 -7.85 -16.54
N ASP A 110 -5.47 -8.40 -16.42
CA ASP A 110 -4.98 -9.49 -17.28
C ASP A 110 -4.91 -10.84 -16.54
N GLY A 111 -5.60 -10.95 -15.41
CA GLY A 111 -5.56 -12.07 -14.50
C GLY A 111 -4.43 -11.99 -13.48
N ARG A 112 -3.25 -11.47 -13.87
CA ARG A 112 -2.12 -11.24 -12.97
C ARG A 112 -2.23 -9.90 -12.28
N VAL A 113 -2.35 -8.83 -13.05
CA VAL A 113 -2.45 -7.45 -12.54
C VAL A 113 -3.91 -7.06 -12.49
N TRP A 114 -4.32 -6.40 -11.41
CA TRP A 114 -5.66 -5.86 -11.22
C TRP A 114 -5.55 -4.39 -10.86
N ARG A 115 -6.14 -3.51 -11.68
CA ARG A 115 -6.16 -2.06 -11.47
C ARG A 115 -7.59 -1.63 -11.16
N PHE A 116 -7.79 -1.00 -10.01
CA PHE A 116 -9.09 -0.55 -9.52
C PHE A 116 -9.20 0.97 -9.66
N TYR A 117 -10.29 1.40 -10.28
CA TYR A 117 -10.61 2.80 -10.55
C TYR A 117 -11.91 3.17 -9.85
N TYR A 118 -11.92 4.31 -9.16
CA TYR A 118 -13.14 4.85 -8.56
C TYR A 118 -13.84 5.77 -9.58
N SER A 119 -14.76 5.19 -10.35
CA SER A 119 -15.27 5.83 -11.57
C SER A 119 -16.14 7.05 -11.31
N GLN A 120 -16.85 7.10 -10.17
CA GLN A 120 -17.75 8.19 -9.79
C GLN A 120 -17.05 9.48 -9.32
N THR A 121 -15.72 9.50 -9.20
CA THR A 121 -15.00 10.72 -8.80
C THR A 121 -14.75 11.66 -9.98
N GLY A 122 -14.46 12.94 -9.72
CA GLY A 122 -14.02 13.88 -10.76
C GLY A 122 -12.60 13.60 -11.28
N GLY A 123 -12.20 14.32 -12.34
CA GLY A 123 -10.84 14.30 -12.89
C GLY A 123 -10.60 13.31 -14.04
N GLU A 124 -9.36 13.29 -14.52
CA GLU A 124 -8.91 12.38 -15.60
C GLU A 124 -9.03 10.92 -15.14
N PHE A 125 -9.51 10.03 -16.03
CA PHE A 125 -9.80 8.64 -15.66
C PHE A 125 -8.56 7.89 -15.14
N SER A 126 -7.39 8.14 -15.72
CA SER A 126 -6.11 7.58 -15.29
C SER A 126 -5.74 7.96 -13.84
N GLN A 127 -6.21 9.11 -13.36
CA GLN A 127 -5.98 9.60 -11.99
C GLN A 127 -6.97 8.99 -10.98
N LYS A 128 -8.01 8.30 -11.44
CA LYS A 128 -9.00 7.61 -10.59
C LYS A 128 -8.54 6.24 -10.12
N CYS A 129 -7.38 5.76 -10.58
CA CYS A 129 -6.78 4.51 -10.14
C CYS A 129 -6.32 4.62 -8.67
N PHE A 130 -6.97 3.89 -7.78
CA PHE A 130 -6.71 3.96 -6.34
C PHE A 130 -5.98 2.73 -5.78
N LYS A 131 -6.01 1.60 -6.50
CA LYS A 131 -5.30 0.38 -6.10
C LYS A 131 -4.84 -0.42 -7.31
N GLN A 132 -3.62 -0.94 -7.23
CA GLN A 132 -3.12 -1.99 -8.11
C GLN A 132 -2.72 -3.21 -7.28
N LEU A 133 -3.04 -4.40 -7.78
CA LEU A 133 -2.56 -5.68 -7.25
C LEU A 133 -1.78 -6.42 -8.35
N ASP A 134 -0.71 -7.14 -7.99
CA ASP A 134 0.00 -8.09 -8.85
C ASP A 134 0.01 -9.45 -8.16
N LEU A 135 -0.81 -10.39 -8.66
CA LEU A 135 -1.00 -11.72 -8.06
C LEU A 135 0.29 -12.54 -7.95
N LEU A 136 1.34 -12.21 -8.71
CA LEU A 136 2.65 -12.87 -8.59
C LEU A 136 3.58 -12.20 -7.57
N LYS A 137 3.42 -10.91 -7.31
CA LYS A 137 4.36 -10.14 -6.47
C LYS A 137 3.81 -9.84 -5.07
N ASP A 138 2.52 -9.62 -4.97
CA ASP A 138 1.90 -9.19 -3.73
C ASP A 138 1.64 -10.37 -2.80
N ASP A 139 1.56 -10.08 -1.51
CA ASP A 139 1.24 -11.04 -0.46
C ASP A 139 -0.19 -11.58 -0.63
N ILE A 140 -0.43 -12.86 -0.35
CA ILE A 140 -1.75 -13.48 -0.62
C ILE A 140 -2.80 -12.88 0.31
N GLU A 141 -2.43 -12.62 1.57
CA GLU A 141 -3.28 -11.97 2.54
C GLU A 141 -3.67 -10.57 2.07
N ASP A 142 -2.72 -9.80 1.53
CA ASP A 142 -2.97 -8.48 1.00
C ASP A 142 -3.89 -8.55 -0.24
N ILE A 143 -3.64 -9.48 -1.16
CA ILE A 143 -4.50 -9.68 -2.34
C ILE A 143 -5.92 -10.03 -1.89
N GLU A 144 -6.07 -10.98 -0.96
CA GLU A 144 -7.37 -11.42 -0.46
C GLU A 144 -8.11 -10.26 0.22
N LEU A 145 -7.42 -9.51 1.08
CA LEU A 145 -7.98 -8.34 1.76
C LEU A 145 -8.51 -7.31 0.76
N HIS A 146 -7.70 -6.87 -0.20
CA HIS A 146 -8.11 -5.80 -1.12
C HIS A 146 -9.20 -6.28 -2.10
N LEU A 147 -9.17 -7.54 -2.54
CA LEU A 147 -10.26 -8.12 -3.34
C LEU A 147 -11.58 -8.17 -2.54
N LEU A 148 -11.55 -8.60 -1.28
CA LEU A 148 -12.72 -8.59 -0.41
C LEU A 148 -13.25 -7.17 -0.18
N THR A 149 -12.36 -6.24 0.17
CA THR A 149 -12.73 -4.85 0.48
C THR A 149 -13.33 -4.12 -0.73
N PHE A 150 -12.77 -4.30 -1.93
CA PHE A 150 -13.16 -3.49 -3.08
C PHE A 150 -14.08 -4.18 -4.10
N LEU A 151 -14.16 -5.51 -4.09
CA LEU A 151 -14.89 -6.27 -5.11
C LEU A 151 -15.91 -7.26 -4.54
N SER A 152 -15.99 -7.46 -3.21
CA SER A 152 -17.07 -8.30 -2.67
C SER A 152 -18.43 -7.64 -2.83
N LYS A 153 -19.44 -8.46 -3.15
CA LYS A 153 -20.82 -7.99 -3.33
C LYS A 153 -21.32 -7.26 -2.08
N THR A 154 -21.04 -7.80 -0.90
CA THR A 154 -21.47 -7.24 0.39
C THR A 154 -20.87 -5.86 0.65
N GLU A 155 -19.57 -5.67 0.44
CA GLU A 155 -18.89 -4.39 0.71
C GLU A 155 -19.28 -3.31 -0.30
N ILE A 156 -19.58 -3.69 -1.54
CA ILE A 156 -20.14 -2.76 -2.53
C ILE A 156 -21.57 -2.40 -2.14
N GLN A 157 -22.41 -3.38 -1.79
CA GLN A 157 -23.81 -3.17 -1.44
C GLN A 157 -24.01 -2.26 -0.21
N ASN A 158 -23.12 -2.35 0.79
CA ASN A 158 -23.18 -1.55 2.01
C ASN A 158 -22.39 -0.21 1.92
N GLY A 159 -21.80 0.07 0.75
CA GLY A 159 -20.99 1.25 0.47
C GLY A 159 -19.65 1.33 1.22
N ALA A 160 -19.21 0.26 1.89
CA ALA A 160 -17.92 0.23 2.58
C ALA A 160 -16.77 0.26 1.59
N ALA A 161 -16.90 -0.46 0.47
CA ALA A 161 -15.92 -0.46 -0.59
C ALA A 161 -15.66 0.96 -1.12
N GLU A 162 -16.70 1.77 -1.31
CA GLU A 162 -16.61 3.17 -1.76
C GLU A 162 -15.90 4.06 -0.74
N ARG A 163 -16.26 3.93 0.54
CA ARG A 163 -15.62 4.69 1.62
C ARG A 163 -14.13 4.39 1.71
N GLU A 164 -13.74 3.13 1.58
CA GLU A 164 -12.32 2.74 1.57
C GLU A 164 -11.62 3.17 0.28
N ALA A 165 -12.25 3.00 -0.89
CA ALA A 165 -11.68 3.44 -2.17
C ALA A 165 -11.41 4.96 -2.18
N SER A 166 -12.33 5.76 -1.62
CA SER A 166 -12.15 7.21 -1.46
C SER A 166 -10.92 7.57 -0.62
N LYS A 167 -10.69 6.84 0.48
CA LYS A 167 -9.49 7.03 1.32
C LYS A 167 -8.22 6.69 0.54
N TYR A 168 -8.19 5.55 -0.15
CA TYR A 168 -7.04 5.13 -0.95
C TYR A 168 -6.74 6.11 -2.10
N LEU A 169 -7.79 6.58 -2.77
CA LEU A 169 -7.65 7.56 -3.85
C LEU A 169 -7.09 8.87 -3.32
N THR A 170 -7.62 9.37 -2.20
CA THR A 170 -7.14 10.59 -1.55
C THR A 170 -5.66 10.45 -1.14
N LEU A 171 -5.28 9.31 -0.56
CA LEU A 171 -3.88 9.04 -0.19
C LEU A 171 -2.96 9.02 -1.41
N SER A 172 -3.36 8.35 -2.50
CA SER A 172 -2.62 8.32 -3.76
C SER A 172 -2.45 9.71 -4.38
N GLN A 173 -3.53 10.51 -4.41
CA GLN A 173 -3.52 11.88 -4.91
C GLN A 173 -2.61 12.79 -4.06
N LYS A 174 -2.68 12.69 -2.73
CA LYS A 174 -1.78 13.42 -1.82
C LYS A 174 -0.32 13.07 -2.07
N GLN A 175 0.00 11.77 -2.19
CA GLN A 175 1.37 11.32 -2.45
C GLN A 175 1.91 11.87 -3.78
N LYS A 176 1.12 11.79 -4.84
CA LYS A 176 1.50 12.32 -6.15
C LYS A 176 1.66 13.84 -6.13
N ALA A 177 0.73 14.56 -5.50
CA ALA A 177 0.84 16.02 -5.37
C ALA A 177 2.10 16.44 -4.60
N MET A 178 2.46 15.70 -3.55
CA MET A 178 3.72 15.92 -2.82
C MET A 178 4.96 15.62 -3.67
N GLU A 179 4.92 14.59 -4.50
CA GLU A 179 5.99 14.24 -5.44
C GLU A 179 6.23 15.34 -6.49
N ASP A 180 5.14 15.79 -7.13
CA ASP A 180 5.17 16.84 -8.15
C ASP A 180 5.60 18.19 -7.56
N ALA A 181 5.24 18.49 -6.31
CA ALA A 181 5.55 19.75 -5.63
C ALA A 181 6.97 19.83 -5.04
N ILE A 182 7.63 18.70 -4.73
CA ILE A 182 8.95 18.71 -4.08
C ILE A 182 10.00 19.57 -4.82
N PRO A 183 10.15 19.49 -6.15
CA PRO A 183 11.15 20.26 -6.87
C PRO A 183 10.94 21.77 -6.74
N GLN A 184 9.69 22.24 -6.79
CA GLN A 184 9.34 23.64 -6.63
C GLN A 184 9.51 24.09 -5.18
N ALA A 185 9.08 23.27 -4.21
CA ALA A 185 9.25 23.55 -2.79
C ALA A 185 10.72 23.78 -2.43
N ARG A 186 11.64 22.99 -3.03
CA ARG A 186 13.10 23.16 -2.86
C ARG A 186 13.68 24.45 -3.43
N ARG A 187 13.03 25.07 -4.42
CA ARG A 187 13.44 26.38 -4.93
C ARG A 187 12.98 27.47 -3.96
N LEU A 188 11.73 27.38 -3.48
CA LEU A 188 11.17 28.36 -2.55
C LEU A 188 11.93 28.44 -1.22
N ILE A 189 12.50 27.35 -0.71
CA ILE A 189 13.32 27.42 0.52
C ILE A 189 14.62 28.20 0.34
N GLN A 190 15.05 28.48 -0.90
CA GLN A 190 16.26 29.26 -1.22
C GLN A 190 15.94 30.73 -1.51
N GLU A 191 14.66 31.11 -1.52
CA GLU A 191 14.19 32.46 -1.81
C GLU A 191 13.45 33.04 -0.59
N PRO A 192 13.56 34.35 -0.31
CA PRO A 192 12.75 34.99 0.73
C PRO A 192 11.25 34.72 0.50
N PRO A 193 10.45 34.36 1.53
CA PRO A 193 10.72 34.48 2.98
C PRO A 193 11.42 33.26 3.63
N TYR A 194 12.01 32.36 2.83
CA TYR A 194 12.67 31.13 3.31
C TYR A 194 11.77 30.22 4.15
N PRO A 195 10.57 29.84 3.64
CA PRO A 195 9.70 28.91 4.36
C PRO A 195 10.39 27.57 4.57
N SER A 196 9.99 26.81 5.59
CA SER A 196 10.47 25.44 5.75
C SER A 196 9.97 24.55 4.60
N LEU A 197 10.70 23.48 4.26
CA LEU A 197 10.28 22.58 3.18
C LEU A 197 8.86 22.00 3.35
N PRO A 198 8.42 21.60 4.57
CA PRO A 198 7.02 21.20 4.79
C PRO A 198 6.02 22.33 4.50
N GLU A 199 6.30 23.56 4.94
CA GLU A 199 5.42 24.72 4.69
C GLU A 199 5.35 25.08 3.20
N ALA A 200 6.49 25.03 2.50
CA ALA A 200 6.56 25.26 1.06
C ALA A 200 5.73 24.20 0.30
N LEU A 201 5.82 22.92 0.69
CA LEU A 201 4.99 21.85 0.12
C LEU A 201 3.50 22.09 0.34
N ILE A 202 3.09 22.41 1.57
CA ILE A 202 1.68 22.68 1.89
C ILE A 202 1.15 23.83 1.04
N ASN A 203 1.92 24.92 0.91
CA ASN A 203 1.51 26.10 0.16
C ASN A 203 1.32 25.79 -1.33
N ILE A 204 2.28 25.10 -1.96
CA ILE A 204 2.18 24.72 -3.38
C ILE A 204 1.00 23.77 -3.61
N ILE A 205 0.83 22.76 -2.75
CA ILE A 205 -0.21 21.74 -2.93
C ILE A 205 -1.60 22.33 -2.68
N LYS A 206 -1.72 23.29 -1.76
CA LYS A 206 -2.97 24.03 -1.51
C LYS A 206 -3.46 24.77 -2.75
N GLU A 207 -2.56 25.29 -3.59
CA GLU A 207 -2.93 25.95 -4.86
C GLU A 207 -3.56 24.98 -5.87
N SER A 208 -3.23 23.68 -5.78
CA SER A 208 -3.83 22.61 -6.59
C SER A 208 -5.15 22.05 -6.01
N GLY A 209 -5.67 22.63 -4.93
CA GLY A 209 -6.95 22.24 -4.31
C GLY A 209 -6.87 21.01 -3.39
N ILE A 210 -5.68 20.43 -3.19
CA ILE A 210 -5.46 19.32 -2.26
C ILE A 210 -4.97 19.89 -0.92
N THR A 211 -5.51 19.39 0.19
CA THR A 211 -5.07 19.79 1.54
C THR A 211 -4.27 18.68 2.20
N ILE A 212 -3.08 19.02 2.68
CA ILE A 212 -2.23 18.13 3.46
C ILE A 212 -1.88 18.78 4.80
N SER A 213 -1.73 17.96 5.85
CA SER A 213 -1.26 18.44 7.16
C SER A 213 0.26 18.58 7.19
N ILE A 214 0.76 19.36 8.16
CA ILE A 214 2.21 19.48 8.36
C ILE A 214 2.85 18.16 8.75
N ASP A 215 2.14 17.31 9.51
CA ASP A 215 2.61 15.97 9.85
C ASP A 215 2.69 15.06 8.61
N GLU A 216 1.70 15.13 7.71
CA GLU A 216 1.72 14.40 6.42
C GLU A 216 2.89 14.86 5.55
N ALA A 217 3.15 16.17 5.46
CA ALA A 217 4.28 16.73 4.73
C ALA A 217 5.63 16.29 5.35
N ILE A 218 5.75 16.36 6.67
CA ILE A 218 6.96 15.92 7.40
C ILE A 218 7.20 14.42 7.21
N GLU A 219 6.15 13.61 7.30
CA GLU A 219 6.22 12.16 7.10
C GLU A 219 6.64 11.83 5.66
N TYR A 220 6.06 12.52 4.67
CA TYR A 220 6.47 12.38 3.27
C TYR A 220 7.92 12.79 3.04
N ILE A 221 8.38 13.91 3.60
CA ILE A 221 9.76 14.39 3.49
C ILE A 221 10.75 13.43 4.17
N LYS A 222 10.38 12.85 5.33
CA LYS A 222 11.24 11.90 6.07
C LYS A 222 11.37 10.57 5.36
N THR A 223 10.29 10.14 4.72
CA THR A 223 10.27 8.88 3.98
C THR A 223 10.91 9.07 2.60
N THR A 224 10.69 10.19 1.91
CA THR A 224 11.23 10.44 0.56
C THR A 224 12.71 10.85 0.61
N PRO A 225 13.61 10.22 -0.16
CA PRO A 225 15.05 10.49 -0.11
C PRO A 225 15.36 11.91 -0.59
N ILE A 226 15.72 12.75 0.36
CA ILE A 226 16.24 14.08 0.09
C ILE A 226 17.70 13.91 -0.34
N LYS A 227 18.06 14.23 -1.59
CA LYS A 227 19.44 14.67 -1.89
C LYS A 227 19.72 15.87 -1.00
N ARG A 228 20.48 15.63 0.09
CA ARG A 228 21.04 16.67 0.95
C ARG A 228 22.15 17.34 0.16
N THR A 229 22.00 18.63 -0.11
CA THR A 229 23.14 19.52 -0.27
C THR A 229 23.59 19.91 1.14
N ASP A 230 24.90 19.87 1.34
CA ASP A 230 25.56 19.88 2.65
C ASP A 230 25.33 21.15 3.50
N ASN A 231 25.38 20.90 4.82
CA ASN A 231 25.78 21.76 5.94
C ASN A 231 25.09 23.11 6.17
N ILE A 232 24.29 23.18 7.24
CA ILE A 232 24.38 24.24 8.26
C ILE A 232 24.18 23.59 9.64
N GLU A 233 25.22 23.64 10.49
CA GLU A 233 25.14 23.34 11.93
C GLU A 233 24.35 24.44 12.64
N GLN A 234 23.44 24.08 13.56
CA GLN A 234 23.00 24.95 14.65
C GLN A 234 22.62 24.14 15.91
N PRO A 235 22.68 24.77 17.09
CA PRO A 235 23.27 24.17 18.30
C PRO A 235 22.28 23.45 19.23
N ASN A 236 22.85 22.60 20.07
CA ASN A 236 22.21 21.90 21.18
C ASN A 236 21.55 22.87 22.18
N VAL A 237 20.30 22.58 22.55
CA VAL A 237 19.72 23.01 23.83
C VAL A 237 19.15 21.76 24.51
N GLU A 238 19.80 21.37 25.59
CA GLU A 238 19.28 20.43 26.58
C GLU A 238 18.00 21.00 27.20
N ASN A 239 16.98 20.15 27.39
CA ASN A 239 16.06 20.34 28.51
C ASN A 239 15.57 18.98 29.04
N LYS A 240 15.97 18.70 30.28
CA LYS A 240 15.47 17.65 31.15
C LYS A 240 14.04 17.98 31.58
N VAL A 241 13.12 17.02 31.48
CA VAL A 241 11.99 16.93 32.43
C VAL A 241 11.75 15.46 32.80
N THR A 242 11.72 15.25 34.11
CA THR A 242 11.62 14.01 34.89
C THR A 242 10.27 13.31 34.80
N GLU A 243 10.34 11.98 34.87
CA GLU A 243 9.24 11.01 34.90
C GLU A 243 8.34 11.09 36.14
N LYS A 244 7.08 10.68 35.97
CA LYS A 244 6.36 9.91 36.98
C LYS A 244 5.79 8.64 36.34
N SER A 245 6.44 7.52 36.64
CA SER A 245 6.12 6.17 36.19
C SER A 245 4.83 5.64 36.83
N ARG A 246 3.89 5.18 36.00
CA ARG A 246 2.89 4.17 36.37
C ARG A 246 3.32 2.83 35.77
N PRO A 247 3.04 1.70 36.43
CA PRO A 247 3.59 0.40 36.05
C PRO A 247 3.15 0.01 34.64
N ILE A 248 4.12 -0.24 33.76
CA ILE A 248 3.91 -0.61 32.36
C ILE A 248 3.60 -2.12 32.33
N GLN A 249 2.44 -2.49 31.80
CA GLN A 249 2.07 -3.89 31.55
C GLN A 249 2.93 -4.47 30.43
N HIS A 250 3.44 -5.69 30.62
CA HIS A 250 4.10 -6.47 29.58
C HIS A 250 3.07 -6.90 28.52
N TYR A 251 3.28 -6.51 27.26
CA TYR A 251 2.41 -6.85 26.13
C TYR A 251 3.19 -7.67 25.09
N ASP A 252 3.61 -8.88 25.46
CA ASP A 252 4.35 -9.78 24.56
C ASP A 252 3.50 -10.35 23.41
N ASN A 253 2.17 -10.22 23.49
CA ASN A 253 1.18 -10.85 22.60
C ASN A 253 0.28 -9.86 21.82
N ALA A 254 0.67 -8.59 21.69
CA ALA A 254 -0.10 -7.69 20.83
C ALA A 254 0.03 -8.11 19.35
N GLU A 255 -1.10 -8.33 18.69
CA GLU A 255 -1.18 -8.76 17.29
C GLU A 255 -1.31 -7.59 16.30
N ASP A 256 -1.53 -6.36 16.79
CA ASP A 256 -1.67 -5.15 15.97
C ASP A 256 -0.80 -4.00 16.49
N PHE A 257 0.21 -3.64 15.70
CA PHE A 257 1.10 -2.51 15.95
C PHE A 257 0.80 -1.31 15.04
N ARG A 258 -0.33 -1.33 14.31
CA ARG A 258 -0.81 -0.13 13.61
C ARG A 258 -1.09 0.98 14.60
N PHE A 259 -0.81 2.19 14.15
CA PHE A 259 -0.97 3.40 14.95
C PHE A 259 -0.16 3.39 16.24
N THR A 260 0.95 2.64 16.31
CA THR A 260 1.87 2.72 17.44
C THR A 260 2.92 3.83 17.23
N LYS A 261 3.32 4.46 18.33
CA LYS A 261 4.45 5.38 18.41
C LYS A 261 5.52 4.69 19.25
N ILE A 262 6.68 4.39 18.65
CA ILE A 262 7.83 3.90 19.41
C ILE A 262 8.41 5.06 20.23
N LEU A 263 8.44 4.87 21.55
CA LEU A 263 9.05 5.80 22.50
C LEU A 263 10.57 5.58 22.53
N LEU A 264 10.98 4.31 22.63
CA LEU A 264 12.38 3.88 22.59
C LEU A 264 12.47 2.51 21.92
N GLY A 265 13.20 2.40 20.80
CA GLY A 265 13.49 1.13 20.15
C GLY A 265 15.00 0.94 20.04
N ARG A 266 15.49 -0.26 20.36
CA ARG A 266 16.91 -0.61 20.32
C ARG A 266 17.07 -2.05 19.81
N VAL A 267 17.92 -2.22 18.81
CA VAL A 267 18.43 -3.53 18.38
C VAL A 267 19.95 -3.49 18.56
N GLU A 268 20.47 -4.37 19.42
CA GLU A 268 21.86 -4.29 19.88
C GLU A 268 22.22 -2.90 20.42
N LYS A 269 23.14 -2.19 19.76
CA LYS A 269 23.57 -0.84 20.13
C LYS A 269 22.81 0.27 19.40
N ASP A 270 22.13 -0.04 18.31
CA ASP A 270 21.52 0.98 17.44
C ASP A 270 20.05 1.21 17.83
N THR A 271 19.66 2.49 17.86
CA THR A 271 18.33 2.90 18.29
C THR A 271 17.50 3.48 17.15
N SER A 272 16.18 3.29 17.21
CA SER A 272 15.26 3.97 16.31
C SER A 272 13.85 4.06 16.90
N LYS A 273 13.08 5.05 16.41
CA LYS A 273 11.65 5.23 16.72
C LYS A 273 10.74 4.79 15.57
N SER A 274 11.26 3.99 14.63
CA SER A 274 10.52 3.44 13.47
C SER A 274 10.67 1.93 13.41
N TRP A 275 9.54 1.21 13.29
CA TRP A 275 9.53 -0.26 13.17
C TRP A 275 10.35 -0.75 11.97
N ASN A 276 10.18 -0.13 10.80
CA ASN A 276 10.93 -0.48 9.59
C ASN A 276 12.43 -0.22 9.75
N GLN A 277 12.82 0.85 10.42
CA GLN A 277 14.24 1.13 10.67
C GLN A 277 14.85 0.12 11.65
N LEU A 278 14.13 -0.24 12.72
CA LEU A 278 14.57 -1.30 13.64
C LEU A 278 14.72 -2.64 12.90
N LEU A 279 13.79 -2.97 12.01
CA LEU A 279 13.89 -4.17 11.17
C LEU A 279 15.13 -4.13 10.26
N ARG A 280 15.40 -3.02 9.58
CA ARG A 280 16.64 -2.87 8.78
C ARG A 280 17.90 -2.99 9.63
N ILE A 281 17.91 -2.42 10.84
CA ILE A 281 19.02 -2.58 11.77
C ILE A 281 19.20 -4.07 12.14
N ALA A 282 18.10 -4.80 12.42
CA ALA A 282 18.18 -6.23 12.71
C ALA A 282 18.68 -7.04 11.50
N ILE A 283 18.31 -6.67 10.28
CA ILE A 283 18.84 -7.27 9.05
C ILE A 283 20.34 -7.02 8.91
N LYS A 284 20.80 -5.77 9.12
CA LYS A 284 22.22 -5.42 9.15
C LYS A 284 22.98 -6.35 10.10
N TYR A 285 22.57 -6.43 11.38
CA TYR A 285 23.25 -7.27 12.36
C TYR A 285 23.18 -8.75 12.05
N SER A 286 22.10 -9.22 11.44
CA SER A 286 21.98 -10.63 11.01
C SER A 286 22.97 -10.96 9.90
N LEU A 287 23.12 -10.05 8.92
CA LEU A 287 24.14 -10.17 7.86
C LEU A 287 25.56 -10.06 8.43
N ASP A 288 25.80 -9.16 9.40
CA ASP A 288 27.09 -9.04 10.09
C ASP A 288 27.47 -10.33 10.84
N LYS A 289 26.48 -11.06 11.36
CA LYS A 289 26.66 -12.39 11.98
C LYS A 289 26.80 -13.54 10.98
N GLY A 290 26.85 -13.24 9.67
CA GLY A 290 27.10 -14.21 8.62
C GLY A 290 25.86 -14.88 8.02
N MET A 291 24.64 -14.40 8.31
CA MET A 291 23.47 -14.85 7.56
C MET A 291 23.56 -14.43 6.10
N THR A 292 23.08 -15.28 5.21
CA THR A 292 22.93 -14.99 3.78
C THR A 292 21.57 -14.32 3.50
N LEU A 293 21.38 -13.78 2.30
CA LEU A 293 20.05 -13.29 1.88
C LEU A 293 19.02 -14.41 1.84
N ASP A 294 19.40 -15.63 1.47
CA ASP A 294 18.49 -16.78 1.44
C ASP A 294 18.01 -17.15 2.85
N ASP A 295 18.90 -17.07 3.85
CA ASP A 295 18.50 -17.22 5.25
C ASP A 295 17.47 -16.17 5.65
N LEU A 296 17.66 -14.91 5.25
CA LEU A 296 16.70 -13.84 5.54
C LEU A 296 15.35 -14.12 4.89
N TYR A 297 15.30 -14.49 3.60
CA TYR A 297 14.05 -14.81 2.91
C TYR A 297 13.28 -15.97 3.54
N ASN A 298 13.99 -16.92 4.16
CA ASN A 298 13.37 -18.03 4.88
C ASN A 298 12.79 -17.63 6.26
N ILE A 299 13.23 -16.50 6.83
CA ILE A 299 12.85 -16.07 8.19
C ILE A 299 11.82 -14.94 8.16
N ILE A 300 12.02 -13.97 7.26
CA ILE A 300 11.25 -12.74 7.19
C ILE A 300 10.63 -12.54 5.81
N ASN A 301 9.40 -12.02 5.81
CA ASN A 301 8.66 -11.72 4.58
C ASN A 301 8.78 -10.22 4.28
N VAL A 302 9.92 -9.84 3.68
CA VAL A 302 10.22 -8.48 3.19
C VAL A 302 10.99 -8.56 1.87
N ASN A 303 10.78 -7.58 0.99
CA ASN A 303 11.49 -7.50 -0.27
C ASN A 303 12.86 -6.85 -0.06
N ILE A 304 13.95 -7.57 -0.35
CA ILE A 304 15.33 -7.09 -0.25
C ILE A 304 15.95 -7.12 -1.65
N LYS A 305 16.71 -6.07 -2.02
CA LYS A 305 17.41 -5.99 -3.30
C LYS A 305 18.86 -5.59 -3.10
N SER A 306 19.74 -6.11 -3.94
CA SER A 306 21.15 -5.70 -4.02
C SER A 306 21.27 -4.32 -4.66
N GLY A 307 21.91 -3.38 -3.98
CA GLY A 307 22.03 -1.99 -4.37
C GLY A 307 21.31 -1.03 -3.41
N LEU A 308 21.68 0.24 -3.50
CA LEU A 308 21.12 1.32 -2.70
C LEU A 308 19.90 1.92 -3.41
N PHE A 309 18.73 1.34 -3.15
CA PHE A 309 17.43 1.83 -3.64
C PHE A 309 16.71 2.68 -2.61
N TYR A 310 15.99 3.66 -3.15
CA TYR A 310 15.40 4.79 -2.44
C TYR A 310 13.98 5.11 -2.95
N GLU A 311 13.51 4.39 -3.96
CA GLU A 311 12.23 4.58 -4.64
C GLU A 311 11.31 3.38 -4.39
N HIS A 312 10.01 3.51 -4.71
CA HIS A 312 9.02 2.44 -4.60
C HIS A 312 8.97 1.77 -3.20
N GLY A 313 9.22 2.56 -2.15
CA GLY A 313 9.25 2.08 -0.76
C GLY A 313 10.56 1.41 -0.33
N PHE A 314 11.57 1.27 -1.19
CA PHE A 314 12.87 0.73 -0.79
C PHE A 314 13.69 1.75 0.01
N ARG A 315 14.36 1.26 1.06
CA ARG A 315 15.30 2.00 1.89
C ARG A 315 16.57 1.19 2.11
N PRO A 316 17.77 1.79 2.05
CA PRO A 316 19.00 1.07 2.31
C PRO A 316 19.05 0.47 3.71
N ILE A 317 19.55 -0.75 3.78
CA ILE A 317 19.97 -1.37 5.03
C ILE A 317 21.28 -0.66 5.46
N PRO A 318 21.38 -0.15 6.69
CA PRO A 318 22.55 0.62 7.10
C PRO A 318 23.85 -0.19 6.92
N ASP A 319 24.87 0.46 6.39
CA ASP A 319 26.22 -0.12 6.16
C ASP A 319 26.24 -1.37 5.27
N LYS A 320 25.21 -1.58 4.43
CA LYS A 320 25.10 -2.70 3.50
C LYS A 320 24.74 -2.21 2.10
N ASN A 321 25.23 -2.91 1.08
CA ASN A 321 24.83 -2.66 -0.31
C ASN A 321 23.51 -3.38 -0.66
N TYR A 322 22.52 -3.27 0.22
CA TYR A 322 21.19 -3.84 0.07
C TYR A 322 20.14 -2.81 0.49
N SER A 323 18.96 -2.86 -0.12
CA SER A 323 17.79 -2.10 0.31
C SER A 323 16.61 -3.02 0.61
N MET A 324 15.85 -2.67 1.64
CA MET A 324 14.61 -3.34 2.04
C MET A 324 13.42 -2.44 1.71
N GLN A 325 12.35 -3.00 1.15
CA GLN A 325 11.07 -2.29 1.00
C GLN A 325 10.38 -2.14 2.36
N ASP A 326 9.98 -0.91 2.70
CA ASP A 326 9.19 -0.61 3.89
C ASP A 326 7.87 -1.37 3.84
N VAL A 327 7.45 -1.89 5.00
CA VAL A 327 6.19 -2.60 5.19
C VAL A 327 5.35 -1.92 6.26
N GLU A 328 4.09 -2.33 6.40
CA GLU A 328 3.21 -1.86 7.47
C GLU A 328 3.82 -2.18 8.86
N SER A 329 3.54 -1.34 9.87
CA SER A 329 4.18 -1.37 11.20
C SER A 329 4.03 -2.71 11.94
N THR A 330 2.88 -3.37 11.85
CA THR A 330 2.64 -4.72 12.40
C THR A 330 3.49 -5.75 11.68
N LYS A 331 3.51 -5.73 10.35
CA LYS A 331 4.39 -6.62 9.55
C LYS A 331 5.87 -6.39 9.89
N ALA A 332 6.28 -5.13 10.06
CA ALA A 332 7.64 -4.78 10.45
C ALA A 332 7.98 -5.31 11.86
N ALA A 333 7.10 -5.12 12.84
CA ALA A 333 7.27 -5.60 14.21
C ALA A 333 7.35 -7.13 14.29
N ILE A 334 6.48 -7.84 13.56
CA ILE A 334 6.47 -9.31 13.49
C ILE A 334 7.76 -9.84 12.86
N ASN A 335 8.17 -9.30 11.71
CA ASN A 335 9.41 -9.70 11.05
C ASN A 335 10.64 -9.38 11.93
N LEU A 336 10.63 -8.25 12.62
CA LEU A 336 11.68 -7.87 13.57
C LEU A 336 11.80 -8.89 14.71
N LYS A 337 10.68 -9.27 15.33
CA LYS A 337 10.64 -10.28 16.41
C LYS A 337 11.20 -11.61 15.94
N LYS A 338 10.74 -12.12 14.78
CA LYS A 338 11.22 -13.39 14.19
C LYS A 338 12.72 -13.36 13.93
N LEU A 339 13.21 -12.30 13.27
CA LEU A 339 14.60 -12.18 12.90
C LEU A 339 15.51 -12.09 14.13
N VAL A 340 15.15 -11.24 15.09
CA VAL A 340 15.91 -11.08 16.34
C VAL A 340 16.00 -12.40 17.11
N GLN A 341 14.90 -13.17 17.19
CA GLN A 341 14.90 -14.48 17.83
C GLN A 341 15.81 -15.47 17.11
N LYS A 342 15.72 -15.55 15.78
CA LYS A 342 16.51 -16.51 14.99
C LYS A 342 18.00 -16.17 14.96
N SER A 343 18.33 -14.88 14.87
CA SER A 343 19.70 -14.36 14.85
C SER A 343 20.31 -14.18 16.26
N LYS A 344 19.56 -14.54 17.31
CA LYS A 344 19.94 -14.36 18.72
C LYS A 344 20.46 -12.94 18.99
N LEU A 345 19.71 -11.94 18.51
CA LEU A 345 19.99 -10.53 18.74
C LEU A 345 19.25 -10.04 19.99
N SER A 346 19.70 -8.91 20.54
CA SER A 346 18.99 -8.21 21.60
C SER A 346 18.01 -7.17 21.03
N LEU A 347 16.78 -7.14 21.54
CA LEU A 347 15.72 -6.18 21.17
C LEU A 347 15.05 -5.62 22.42
N TYR A 348 14.87 -4.31 22.43
CA TYR A 348 14.03 -3.59 23.37
C TYR A 348 13.18 -2.56 22.62
N VAL A 349 11.85 -2.62 22.74
CA VAL A 349 10.95 -1.60 22.17
C VAL A 349 9.90 -1.22 23.19
N GLU A 350 9.93 0.04 23.62
CA GLU A 350 8.83 0.69 24.33
C GLU A 350 8.00 1.50 23.34
N PHE A 351 6.68 1.34 23.37
CA PHE A 351 5.77 1.99 22.43
C PHE A 351 4.43 2.32 23.07
N GLU A 352 3.66 3.18 22.40
CA GLU A 352 2.32 3.63 22.82
C GLU A 352 1.37 3.59 21.63
N TRP A 353 0.14 3.10 21.82
CA TRP A 353 -0.90 3.16 20.79
C TRP A 353 -1.53 4.55 20.73
N ARG A 354 -1.64 5.11 19.51
CA ARG A 354 -2.26 6.42 19.24
C ARG A 354 -3.79 6.32 19.18
N GLU A 355 -4.46 7.47 19.18
CA GLU A 355 -5.93 7.61 19.25
C GLU A 355 -6.73 6.77 18.25
N LYS A 356 -6.16 6.43 17.09
CA LYS A 356 -6.82 5.59 16.06
C LYS A 356 -6.78 4.09 16.36
N SER A 357 -6.16 3.66 17.45
CA SER A 357 -6.10 2.25 17.87
C SER A 357 -7.18 1.92 18.91
N PRO A 358 -7.75 0.70 18.91
CA PRO A 358 -8.58 0.19 20.02
C PRO A 358 -7.88 0.23 21.39
N ASN A 359 -6.54 0.35 21.39
CA ASN A 359 -5.69 0.42 22.57
C ASN A 359 -5.12 1.82 22.83
N ALA A 360 -5.70 2.88 22.27
CA ALA A 360 -5.25 4.26 22.40
C ALA A 360 -4.84 4.63 23.85
N GLY A 361 -3.66 5.24 24.00
CA GLY A 361 -3.09 5.66 25.29
C GLY A 361 -2.47 4.54 26.13
N LYS A 362 -2.62 3.26 25.73
CA LYS A 362 -1.87 2.16 26.37
C LYS A 362 -0.44 2.15 25.90
N LYS A 363 0.47 1.76 26.81
CA LYS A 363 1.88 1.53 26.54
C LYS A 363 2.20 0.04 26.54
N GLY A 364 3.14 -0.37 25.71
CA GLY A 364 3.65 -1.72 25.64
C GLY A 364 5.17 -1.76 25.57
N ILE A 365 5.74 -2.89 26.00
CA ILE A 365 7.17 -3.20 25.89
C ILE A 365 7.34 -4.55 25.20
N ILE A 366 8.26 -4.61 24.23
CA ILE A 366 8.79 -5.85 23.65
C ILE A 366 10.25 -5.98 24.11
N LYS A 367 10.59 -7.11 24.72
CA LYS A 367 11.96 -7.41 25.17
C LYS A 367 12.37 -8.81 24.75
N ILE A 368 13.49 -8.95 24.02
CA ILE A 368 14.02 -10.24 23.56
C ILE A 368 15.53 -10.24 23.77
N ASN A 369 16.05 -11.22 24.52
CA ASN A 369 17.48 -11.36 24.85
C ASN A 369 18.16 -10.10 25.43
N ALA A 370 17.37 -9.10 25.87
CA ALA A 370 17.88 -7.90 26.52
C ALA A 370 17.82 -8.12 28.04
N ILE A 371 18.96 -7.91 28.72
CA ILE A 371 19.05 -7.97 30.18
C ILE A 371 18.33 -6.77 30.79
#